data_AF-A0A2V5LUF2-F1
#
_entry.id   AF-A0A2V5LUF2-F1
#
_cell.length_a   1.000
_cell.length_b   1.000
_cell.length_c   1.000
_cell.angle_alpha   90.00
_cell.angle_beta   90.00
_cell.angle_gamma   90.00
#
_symmetry.space_group_name_H-M   'P 1'
#
loop_
_entity.id
_entity.type
_entity.pdbx_description
1 polymer ?
#
loop_
_entity_poly.entity_id
_entity_poly.type
_entity_poly.pdbx_seq_one_letter_code
_entity_poly.pdbx_strand_id
1 'polypeptide(L)'
;MEAETSKKPERYQLWLAIAISLFAALAFYFSTNPTLRDLDYTAEIASAFLRGDLGFREKPPEWLNEMIPYGNKYYSAFPLGAVVSMLPVALLEKASLIHNFPARILAALIAGACVYFFFQVAKAFGPDYSSLRPKPLTRRILLALFPVFGTWTWCNLGMGGAWQIALGLAVLGEIAALYFTLVRPSPFVAGAFFTLAFGNRTELLLTAPFYLYLFWRRSNENTAGQSRTAQVKQRLRVNAPMVIDFLTLPVTLALLTAAYNFARFHSIFDFGYFHIPEVRDEPWYEHGLFSLHSIPWNVNKMLFEGFRDDPDFPFFSFPPFGCSILLSSPLLFLLFRAVGTYGAISWIAIGIVTFVLWCHGNPGGWQFSYRYAMILLPWMFLLLTGNGPPKTTVIEISLFTVSIAINATATWLFLWTDRIQPS
;
A
#
# COMPACT_ATOMS: atom_id res chain seq x y z
N MET A 1 -50.04 2.57 7.61
CA MET A 1 -48.92 3.53 7.51
C MET A 1 -47.71 2.87 8.13
N GLU A 2 -46.91 2.21 7.29
CA GLU A 2 -45.77 1.40 7.70
C GLU A 2 -44.52 2.26 7.96
N ALA A 3 -43.99 2.06 9.17
CA ALA A 3 -42.61 2.18 9.62
C ALA A 3 -41.57 2.88 8.71
N GLU A 4 -41.30 4.15 9.03
CA GLU A 4 -40.16 4.92 8.51
C GLU A 4 -38.89 4.80 9.39
N THR A 5 -38.80 3.76 10.24
CA THR A 5 -37.77 3.64 11.27
C THR A 5 -36.71 2.57 10.95
N SER A 6 -35.77 2.85 10.03
CA SER A 6 -34.48 2.11 9.97
C SER A 6 -33.33 2.75 9.16
N LYS A 7 -33.48 3.93 8.51
CA LYS A 7 -32.41 4.52 7.66
C LYS A 7 -31.40 5.45 8.38
N LYS A 8 -31.68 5.85 9.63
CA LYS A 8 -30.84 6.80 10.40
C LYS A 8 -29.46 6.26 10.85
N PRO A 9 -29.30 5.00 11.32
CA PRO A 9 -28.02 4.53 11.84
C PRO A 9 -26.94 4.32 10.78
N GLU A 10 -27.30 3.96 9.53
CA GLU A 10 -26.31 3.79 8.45
C GLU A 10 -25.73 5.11 7.96
N ARG A 11 -26.58 6.14 7.78
CA ARG A 11 -26.14 7.48 7.37
C ARG A 11 -25.16 8.09 8.37
N TYR A 12 -25.45 7.98 9.68
CA TYR A 12 -24.55 8.46 10.73
C TYR A 12 -23.16 7.80 10.65
N GLN A 13 -23.11 6.48 10.45
CA GLN A 13 -21.84 5.75 10.37
C GLN A 13 -21.04 6.14 9.12
N LEU A 14 -21.69 6.41 7.99
CA LEU A 14 -21.04 6.92 6.79
C LEU A 14 -20.41 8.30 7.03
N TRP A 15 -21.17 9.23 7.60
CA TRP A 15 -20.66 10.57 7.92
C TRP A 15 -19.51 10.52 8.92
N LEU A 16 -19.55 9.60 9.88
CA LEU A 16 -18.46 9.39 10.82
C LEU A 16 -17.19 8.89 10.13
N ALA A 17 -17.31 7.93 9.21
CA ALA A 17 -16.17 7.46 8.41
C ALA A 17 -15.57 8.58 7.55
N ILE A 18 -16.41 9.41 6.94
CA ILE A 18 -16.00 10.60 6.17
C ILE A 18 -15.31 11.62 7.09
N ALA A 19 -15.86 11.92 8.27
CA ALA A 19 -15.27 12.86 9.20
C ALA A 19 -13.88 12.42 9.69
N ILE A 20 -13.71 11.13 10.01
CA ILE A 20 -12.42 10.57 10.42
C ILE A 20 -11.42 10.60 9.26
N SER A 21 -11.89 10.30 8.03
CA SER A 21 -11.08 10.38 6.81
C SER A 21 -10.60 11.81 6.52
N LEU A 22 -11.49 12.80 6.62
CA LEU A 22 -11.16 14.22 6.45
C LEU A 22 -10.20 14.69 7.55
N PHE A 23 -10.43 14.31 8.80
CA PHE A 23 -9.51 14.60 9.90
C PHE A 23 -8.12 14.02 9.62
N ALA A 24 -8.04 12.75 9.19
CA ALA A 24 -6.78 12.12 8.84
C ALA A 24 -6.08 12.84 7.67
N ALA A 25 -6.80 13.21 6.62
CA ALA A 25 -6.24 13.95 5.49
C ALA A 25 -5.67 15.32 5.95
N LEU A 26 -6.42 16.07 6.76
CA LEU A 26 -5.97 17.37 7.28
C LEU A 26 -4.77 17.21 8.22
N ALA A 27 -4.84 16.27 9.18
CA ALA A 27 -3.74 16.00 10.10
C ALA A 27 -2.47 15.58 9.34
N PHE A 28 -2.61 14.72 8.33
CA PHE A 28 -1.50 14.30 7.46
C PHE A 28 -0.93 15.49 6.68
N TYR A 29 -1.80 16.28 6.05
CA TYR A 29 -1.41 17.48 5.31
C TYR A 29 -0.58 18.41 6.18
N PHE A 30 -1.07 18.81 7.35
CA PHE A 30 -0.36 19.78 8.21
C PHE A 30 0.88 19.22 8.91
N SER A 31 0.99 17.91 9.11
CA SER A 31 2.16 17.28 9.75
C SER A 31 3.29 16.89 8.80
N THR A 32 3.06 16.92 7.48
CA THR A 32 4.04 16.46 6.48
C THR A 32 4.57 17.59 5.61
N ASN A 33 5.79 17.41 5.11
CA ASN A 33 6.45 18.30 4.16
C ASN A 33 7.15 17.44 3.10
N PRO A 34 6.77 17.52 1.81
CA PRO A 34 7.23 16.57 0.80
C PRO A 34 8.64 16.90 0.32
N THR A 35 9.64 16.41 1.04
CA THR A 35 11.08 16.63 0.77
C THR A 35 11.56 15.97 -0.52
N LEU A 36 10.84 14.96 -1.03
CA LEU A 36 11.16 14.27 -2.28
C LEU A 36 10.15 14.58 -3.39
N ARG A 37 9.37 15.66 -3.28
CA ARG A 37 8.33 16.00 -4.29
C ARG A 37 8.88 16.13 -5.70
N ASP A 38 10.14 16.55 -5.82
CA ASP A 38 10.77 16.75 -7.11
C ASP A 38 11.06 15.38 -7.75
N LEU A 39 11.11 14.27 -7.02
CA LEU A 39 11.30 12.94 -7.59
C LEU A 39 9.98 12.33 -8.11
N ASP A 40 9.32 13.01 -9.06
CA ASP A 40 7.96 12.73 -9.56
C ASP A 40 7.89 12.00 -10.91
N TYR A 41 8.86 11.10 -11.16
CA TYR A 41 9.00 10.25 -12.35
C TYR A 41 7.68 9.82 -13.03
N THR A 42 6.73 9.31 -12.25
CA THR A 42 5.48 8.76 -12.79
C THR A 42 4.51 9.84 -13.27
N ALA A 43 4.51 11.01 -12.66
CA ALA A 43 3.71 12.16 -13.09
C ALA A 43 4.25 12.73 -14.39
N GLU A 44 5.56 12.91 -14.50
CA GLU A 44 6.20 13.43 -15.71
C GLU A 44 6.00 12.50 -16.92
N ILE A 45 6.10 11.18 -16.73
CA ILE A 45 5.79 10.20 -17.79
C ILE A 45 4.30 10.18 -18.12
N ALA A 46 3.41 10.36 -17.14
CA ALA A 46 1.98 10.48 -17.40
C ALA A 46 1.69 11.73 -18.26
N SER A 47 2.38 12.85 -18.00
CA SER A 47 2.31 14.06 -18.83
C SER A 47 2.87 13.81 -20.24
N ALA A 48 3.94 13.01 -20.40
CA ALA A 48 4.43 12.58 -21.71
C ALA A 48 3.41 11.72 -22.48
N PHE A 49 2.71 10.80 -21.80
CA PHE A 49 1.65 9.99 -22.41
C PHE A 49 0.53 10.85 -23.00
N LEU A 50 0.13 11.91 -22.28
CA LEU A 50 -0.90 12.85 -22.75
C LEU A 50 -0.45 13.68 -23.98
N ARG A 51 0.84 13.67 -24.31
CA ARG A 51 1.43 14.25 -25.54
C ARG A 51 1.67 13.21 -26.64
N GLY A 52 1.38 11.93 -26.39
CA GLY A 52 1.57 10.84 -27.35
C GLY A 52 2.97 10.21 -27.32
N ASP A 53 3.76 10.46 -26.26
CA ASP A 53 5.09 9.88 -26.08
C ASP A 53 5.13 8.91 -24.90
N LEU A 54 5.87 7.80 -25.05
CA LEU A 54 6.07 6.80 -23.98
C LEU A 54 7.19 7.16 -22.98
N GLY A 55 7.92 8.24 -23.24
CA GLY A 55 9.08 8.69 -22.49
C GLY A 55 9.59 10.03 -23.04
N PHE A 56 10.67 10.57 -22.50
CA PHE A 56 11.21 11.85 -22.98
C PHE A 56 12.05 11.68 -24.22
N ARG A 57 12.03 12.70 -25.08
CA ARG A 57 12.89 12.80 -26.27
C ARG A 57 14.21 13.49 -25.97
N GLU A 58 14.22 14.35 -24.96
CA GLU A 58 15.40 15.09 -24.50
C GLU A 58 15.86 14.53 -23.15
N LYS A 59 17.12 14.79 -22.82
CA LYS A 59 17.70 14.36 -21.56
C LYS A 59 16.92 15.00 -20.40
N PRO A 60 16.38 14.20 -19.46
CA PRO A 60 15.69 14.74 -18.30
C PRO A 60 16.65 15.51 -17.39
N PRO A 61 16.12 16.38 -16.51
CA PRO A 61 16.90 17.01 -15.45
C PRO A 61 17.64 15.98 -14.58
N GLU A 62 18.79 16.37 -14.03
CA GLU A 62 19.68 15.45 -13.27
C GLU A 62 19.04 14.86 -12.02
N TRP A 63 18.03 15.51 -11.44
CA TRP A 63 17.28 14.99 -10.30
C TRP A 63 16.40 13.78 -10.64
N LEU A 64 16.08 13.55 -11.93
CA LEU A 64 15.48 12.31 -12.43
C LEU A 64 16.56 11.26 -12.72
N ASN A 65 17.37 10.96 -11.71
CA ASN A 65 18.55 10.12 -11.85
C ASN A 65 18.25 8.64 -12.20
N GLU A 66 17.03 8.15 -11.96
CA GLU A 66 16.62 6.78 -12.34
C GLU A 66 15.99 6.67 -13.74
N MET A 67 16.17 7.67 -14.60
CA MET A 67 15.69 7.61 -15.99
C MET A 67 16.60 6.75 -16.86
N ILE A 68 15.98 5.89 -17.66
CA ILE A 68 16.65 4.88 -18.49
C ILE A 68 16.87 5.42 -19.90
N PRO A 69 18.12 5.70 -20.32
CA PRO A 69 18.42 5.99 -21.71
C PRO A 69 18.33 4.71 -22.54
N TYR A 70 17.41 4.66 -23.52
CA TYR A 70 17.30 3.52 -24.43
C TYR A 70 16.94 3.99 -25.85
N GLY A 71 17.84 3.72 -26.80
CA GLY A 71 17.76 4.28 -28.15
C GLY A 71 17.85 5.82 -28.10
N ASN A 72 16.87 6.51 -28.70
CA ASN A 72 16.81 7.97 -28.75
C ASN A 72 15.83 8.58 -27.73
N LYS A 73 15.46 7.83 -26.68
CA LYS A 73 14.48 8.25 -25.68
C LYS A 73 14.92 7.89 -24.27
N TYR A 74 14.27 8.52 -23.29
CA TYR A 74 14.44 8.27 -21.86
C TYR A 74 13.13 7.72 -21.27
N TYR A 75 13.20 6.53 -20.67
CA TYR A 75 12.05 5.83 -20.09
C TYR A 75 12.15 5.75 -18.58
N SER A 76 11.02 5.54 -17.91
CA SER A 76 10.97 5.30 -16.47
C SER A 76 11.02 3.82 -16.12
N ALA A 77 11.69 3.44 -15.02
CA ALA A 77 11.67 2.07 -14.51
C ALA A 77 10.32 1.67 -13.87
N PHE A 78 9.40 2.62 -13.68
CA PHE A 78 8.12 2.35 -13.05
C PHE A 78 7.18 1.57 -13.99
N PRO A 79 6.35 0.66 -13.42
CA PRO A 79 5.37 -0.09 -14.19
C PRO A 79 4.28 0.85 -14.74
N LEU A 80 3.63 0.42 -15.84
CA LEU A 80 2.56 1.17 -16.50
C LEU A 80 1.44 1.58 -15.52
N GLY A 81 1.08 0.71 -14.57
CA GLY A 81 0.03 1.02 -13.60
C GLY A 81 0.34 2.23 -12.72
N ALA A 82 1.60 2.44 -12.34
CA ALA A 82 2.04 3.59 -11.57
C ALA A 82 1.91 4.89 -12.39
N VAL A 83 2.27 4.84 -13.68
CA VAL A 83 2.10 5.95 -14.62
C VAL A 83 0.61 6.28 -14.82
N VAL A 84 -0.21 5.26 -15.12
CA VAL A 84 -1.65 5.42 -15.34
C VAL A 84 -2.34 6.01 -14.10
N SER A 85 -1.89 5.64 -12.90
CA SER A 85 -2.41 6.19 -11.65
C SER A 85 -2.18 7.70 -11.50
N MET A 86 -1.17 8.26 -12.19
CA MET A 86 -0.85 9.69 -12.20
C MET A 86 -1.52 10.46 -13.34
N LEU A 87 -2.21 9.80 -14.28
CA LEU A 87 -2.92 10.49 -15.37
C LEU A 87 -3.90 11.56 -14.89
N PRO A 88 -4.67 11.39 -13.79
CA PRO A 88 -5.51 12.46 -13.29
C PRO A 88 -4.72 13.73 -12.92
N VAL A 89 -3.53 13.59 -12.34
CA VAL A 89 -2.65 14.72 -12.00
C VAL A 89 -2.14 15.40 -13.27
N ALA A 90 -1.63 14.60 -14.23
CA ALA A 90 -1.15 15.10 -15.52
C ALA A 90 -2.27 15.81 -16.34
N LEU A 91 -3.51 15.35 -16.24
CA LEU A 91 -4.66 16.00 -16.88
C LEU A 91 -4.98 17.36 -16.25
N LEU A 92 -4.88 17.49 -14.93
CA LEU A 92 -5.07 18.77 -14.24
C LEU A 92 -3.98 19.77 -14.61
N GLU A 93 -2.74 19.30 -14.74
CA GLU A 93 -1.60 20.10 -15.18
C GLU A 93 -1.79 20.57 -16.63
N LYS A 94 -2.17 19.65 -17.53
CA LYS A 94 -2.49 19.97 -18.94
C LYS A 94 -3.64 20.97 -19.06
N ALA A 95 -4.61 20.93 -18.14
CA ALA A 95 -5.70 21.88 -18.04
C ALA A 95 -5.31 23.21 -17.34
N SER A 96 -4.05 23.36 -16.93
CA SER A 96 -3.53 24.53 -16.20
C SER A 96 -4.26 24.81 -14.87
N LEU A 97 -4.85 23.77 -14.26
CA LEU A 97 -5.49 23.86 -12.94
C LEU A 97 -4.49 23.71 -11.80
N ILE A 98 -3.35 23.08 -12.08
CA ILE A 98 -2.18 22.98 -11.21
C ILE A 98 -0.93 23.29 -12.04
N HIS A 99 0.10 23.83 -11.39
CA HIS A 99 1.35 24.22 -12.06
C HIS A 99 2.56 23.37 -11.67
N ASN A 100 2.48 22.65 -10.54
CA ASN A 100 3.55 21.79 -10.04
C ASN A 100 2.92 20.51 -9.47
N PHE A 101 3.71 19.44 -9.35
CA PHE A 101 3.26 18.20 -8.75
C PHE A 101 2.77 18.41 -7.31
N PRO A 102 1.48 18.17 -7.01
CA PRO A 102 0.87 18.52 -5.73
C PRO A 102 1.09 17.40 -4.70
N ALA A 103 2.34 16.95 -4.52
CA ALA A 103 2.73 15.79 -3.73
C ALA A 103 2.07 15.76 -2.33
N ARG A 104 2.11 16.89 -1.60
CA ARG A 104 1.53 17.01 -0.25
C ARG A 104 0.02 16.79 -0.22
N ILE A 105 -0.71 17.38 -1.18
CA ILE A 105 -2.17 17.25 -1.28
C ILE A 105 -2.51 15.81 -1.67
N LEU A 106 -1.83 15.27 -2.67
CA LEU A 106 -2.04 13.90 -3.13
C LEU A 106 -1.79 12.90 -2.01
N ALA A 107 -0.67 13.01 -1.29
CA ALA A 107 -0.33 12.16 -0.15
C ALA A 107 -1.39 12.25 0.96
N ALA A 108 -1.88 13.45 1.28
CA ALA A 108 -2.93 13.65 2.27
C ALA A 108 -4.28 13.01 1.85
N LEU A 109 -4.65 13.12 0.57
CA LEU A 109 -5.85 12.48 0.04
C LEU A 109 -5.74 10.94 0.08
N ILE A 110 -4.57 10.39 -0.28
CA ILE A 110 -4.29 8.96 -0.17
C ILE A 110 -4.41 8.51 1.29
N ALA A 111 -3.77 9.23 2.23
CA ALA A 111 -3.84 8.92 3.66
C ALA A 111 -5.28 8.93 4.18
N GLY A 112 -6.06 9.96 3.84
CA GLY A 112 -7.47 10.05 4.21
C GLY A 112 -8.31 8.90 3.64
N ALA A 113 -8.09 8.55 2.37
CA ALA A 113 -8.79 7.44 1.71
C ALA A 113 -8.42 6.08 2.33
N CYS A 114 -7.14 5.86 2.66
CA CYS A 114 -6.70 4.68 3.40
C CYS A 114 -7.43 4.56 4.74
N VAL A 115 -7.45 5.63 5.54
CA VAL A 115 -8.15 5.64 6.84
C VAL A 115 -9.64 5.37 6.68
N TYR A 116 -10.28 5.91 5.64
CA TYR A 116 -11.69 5.60 5.34
C TYR A 116 -11.91 4.09 5.15
N PHE A 117 -11.13 3.45 4.28
CA PHE A 117 -11.30 2.01 4.01
C PHE A 117 -10.89 1.14 5.19
N PHE A 118 -9.82 1.49 5.92
CA PHE A 118 -9.49 0.80 7.17
C PHE A 118 -10.63 0.89 8.18
N PHE A 119 -11.25 2.07 8.36
CA PHE A 119 -12.40 2.22 9.24
C PHE A 119 -13.59 1.35 8.82
N GLN A 120 -13.87 1.30 7.52
CA GLN A 120 -14.97 0.51 6.96
C GLN A 120 -14.73 -1.00 7.12
N VAL A 121 -13.49 -1.46 6.99
CA VAL A 121 -13.10 -2.86 7.25
C VAL A 121 -13.15 -3.17 8.75
N ALA A 122 -12.63 -2.29 9.62
CA ALA A 122 -12.73 -2.44 11.08
C ALA A 122 -14.18 -2.51 11.59
N LYS A 123 -15.11 -1.83 10.92
CA LYS A 123 -16.55 -1.89 11.21
C LYS A 123 -17.14 -3.28 10.91
N ALA A 124 -16.65 -3.96 9.88
CA ALA A 124 -17.24 -5.19 9.38
C ALA A 124 -16.98 -6.43 10.26
N PHE A 125 -15.91 -6.40 11.06
CA PHE A 125 -15.55 -7.51 11.94
C PHE A 125 -16.01 -7.26 13.38
N GLY A 126 -16.86 -8.13 13.90
CA GLY A 126 -17.37 -8.04 15.27
C GLY A 126 -16.49 -8.63 16.36
N PRO A 127 -16.80 -8.39 17.65
CA PRO A 127 -15.98 -8.80 18.79
C PRO A 127 -15.89 -10.32 18.99
N ASP A 128 -16.92 -11.09 18.60
CA ASP A 128 -16.97 -12.55 18.79
C ASP A 128 -16.66 -13.35 17.53
N TYR A 129 -16.22 -12.69 16.44
CA TYR A 129 -15.83 -13.26 15.14
C TYR A 129 -16.80 -14.28 14.48
N SER A 130 -18.01 -14.43 15.04
CA SER A 130 -19.10 -15.31 14.62
C SER A 130 -20.39 -14.55 14.30
N SER A 131 -20.49 -13.28 14.70
CA SER A 131 -21.63 -12.41 14.37
C SER A 131 -21.19 -10.99 14.00
N LEU A 132 -21.92 -10.36 13.07
CA LEU A 132 -21.73 -8.99 12.57
C LEU A 132 -22.09 -7.92 13.62
N ARG A 133 -21.59 -8.03 14.85
CA ARG A 133 -21.79 -7.00 15.88
C ARG A 133 -20.68 -5.95 15.77
N PRO A 134 -20.99 -4.66 15.57
CA PRO A 134 -19.95 -3.66 15.35
C PRO A 134 -19.01 -3.49 16.56
N LYS A 135 -17.68 -3.46 16.36
CA LYS A 135 -16.69 -3.13 17.42
C LYS A 135 -16.98 -1.78 18.08
N PRO A 136 -16.57 -1.54 19.34
CA PRO A 136 -16.66 -0.21 19.95
C PRO A 136 -16.02 0.87 19.07
N LEU A 137 -16.61 2.06 19.01
CA LEU A 137 -16.16 3.13 18.11
C LEU A 137 -14.68 3.47 18.32
N THR A 138 -14.23 3.59 19.56
CA THR A 138 -12.83 3.88 19.92
C THR A 138 -11.86 2.86 19.31
N ARG A 139 -12.23 1.57 19.31
CA ARG A 139 -11.40 0.52 18.70
C ARG A 139 -11.30 0.69 17.18
N ARG A 140 -12.41 1.04 16.52
CA ARG A 140 -12.41 1.26 15.07
C ARG A 140 -11.58 2.48 14.68
N ILE A 141 -11.67 3.57 15.44
CA ILE A 141 -10.87 4.78 15.23
C ILE A 141 -9.38 4.45 15.39
N LEU A 142 -8.99 3.81 16.50
CA LEU A 142 -7.61 3.41 16.76
C LEU A 142 -7.06 2.55 15.63
N LEU A 143 -7.77 1.47 15.28
CA LEU A 143 -7.36 0.58 14.20
C LEU A 143 -7.28 1.32 12.87
N ALA A 144 -8.24 2.19 12.53
CA ALA A 144 -8.26 2.90 11.27
C ALA A 144 -7.09 3.90 11.11
N LEU A 145 -6.71 4.58 12.20
CA LEU A 145 -5.61 5.55 12.19
C LEU A 145 -4.25 4.87 12.24
N PHE A 146 -4.15 3.68 12.82
CA PHE A 146 -2.88 2.98 13.05
C PHE A 146 -2.03 2.77 11.79
N PRO A 147 -2.53 2.19 10.69
CA PRO A 147 -1.72 1.97 9.50
C PRO A 147 -1.11 3.24 8.91
N VAL A 148 -1.73 4.41 9.11
CA VAL A 148 -1.24 5.68 8.57
C VAL A 148 -0.34 6.40 9.57
N PHE A 149 -0.78 6.59 10.81
CA PHE A 149 -0.08 7.43 11.80
C PHE A 149 0.74 6.64 12.83
N GLY A 150 0.40 5.37 13.05
CA GLY A 150 1.13 4.49 13.96
C GLY A 150 2.16 3.61 13.26
N THR A 151 2.43 3.85 11.98
CA THR A 151 3.46 3.13 11.23
C THR A 151 4.28 4.04 10.34
N TRP A 152 5.34 3.50 9.78
CA TRP A 152 6.28 4.20 8.90
C TRP A 152 5.63 4.77 7.65
N THR A 153 4.38 4.42 7.35
CA THR A 153 3.56 5.09 6.33
C THR A 153 3.54 6.60 6.51
N TRP A 154 3.48 7.12 7.75
CA TRP A 154 3.38 8.56 7.99
C TRP A 154 4.57 9.31 7.37
N CYS A 155 5.78 8.93 7.79
CA CYS A 155 7.00 9.55 7.30
C CYS A 155 7.21 9.26 5.81
N ASN A 156 7.08 7.99 5.40
CA ASN A 156 7.35 7.62 4.01
C ASN A 156 6.39 8.28 3.03
N LEU A 157 5.07 8.14 3.22
CA LEU A 157 4.11 8.82 2.33
C LEU A 157 4.27 10.35 2.40
N GLY A 158 4.69 10.88 3.55
CA GLY A 158 4.94 12.30 3.77
C GLY A 158 6.11 12.87 2.98
N MET A 159 7.12 12.07 2.62
CA MET A 159 8.23 12.49 1.75
C MET A 159 7.76 12.83 0.32
N GLY A 160 6.69 12.18 -0.17
CA GLY A 160 5.98 12.61 -1.38
C GLY A 160 6.63 12.30 -2.74
N GLY A 161 7.71 11.51 -2.80
CA GLY A 161 8.32 11.07 -4.06
C GLY A 161 7.54 9.95 -4.76
N ALA A 162 7.89 9.64 -6.02
CA ALA A 162 7.18 8.66 -6.85
C ALA A 162 7.08 7.27 -6.18
N TRP A 163 8.15 6.76 -5.54
CA TRP A 163 8.11 5.47 -4.85
C TRP A 163 7.16 5.47 -3.66
N GLN A 164 7.10 6.59 -2.93
CA GLN A 164 6.29 6.77 -1.73
C GLN A 164 4.82 6.93 -2.09
N ILE A 165 4.49 7.72 -3.11
CA ILE A 165 3.13 7.85 -3.65
C ILE A 165 2.64 6.51 -4.20
N ALA A 166 3.48 5.78 -4.95
CA ALA A 166 3.14 4.46 -5.46
C ALA A 166 2.82 3.46 -4.32
N LEU A 167 3.58 3.46 -3.22
CA LEU A 167 3.26 2.63 -2.05
C LEU A 167 1.95 3.06 -1.38
N GLY A 168 1.70 4.35 -1.24
CA GLY A 168 0.45 4.86 -0.69
C GLY A 168 -0.76 4.40 -1.51
N LEU A 169 -0.68 4.52 -2.84
CA LEU A 169 -1.72 4.02 -3.75
C LEU A 169 -1.84 2.50 -3.71
N ALA A 170 -0.73 1.78 -3.52
CA ALA A 170 -0.74 0.33 -3.37
C ALA A 170 -1.54 -0.09 -2.12
N VAL A 171 -1.24 0.53 -0.98
CA VAL A 171 -1.96 0.29 0.28
C VAL A 171 -3.44 0.65 0.14
N LEU A 172 -3.76 1.79 -0.48
CA LEU A 172 -5.15 2.21 -0.75
C LEU A 172 -5.89 1.18 -1.60
N GLY A 173 -5.28 0.76 -2.70
CA GLY A 173 -5.84 -0.23 -3.60
C GLY A 173 -6.10 -1.57 -2.89
N GLU A 174 -5.16 -2.05 -2.10
CA GLU A 174 -5.32 -3.31 -1.36
C GLU A 174 -6.44 -3.24 -0.32
N ILE A 175 -6.45 -2.23 0.54
CA ILE A 175 -7.48 -2.15 1.59
C ILE A 175 -8.87 -1.90 1.01
N ALA A 176 -8.98 -1.13 -0.07
CA ALA A 176 -10.24 -0.95 -0.79
C ALA A 176 -10.68 -2.24 -1.49
N ALA A 177 -9.76 -2.97 -2.13
CA ALA A 177 -10.06 -4.29 -2.71
C ALA A 177 -10.54 -5.27 -1.65
N LEU A 178 -9.90 -5.31 -0.46
CA LEU A 178 -10.32 -6.14 0.67
C LEU A 178 -11.70 -5.73 1.17
N TYR A 179 -12.00 -4.43 1.25
CA TYR A 179 -13.32 -3.93 1.59
C TYR A 179 -14.40 -4.43 0.62
N PHE A 180 -14.16 -4.31 -0.69
CA PHE A 180 -15.07 -4.79 -1.73
C PHE A 180 -15.03 -6.29 -1.95
N THR A 181 -14.18 -7.03 -1.22
CA THR A 181 -14.16 -8.50 -1.20
C THR A 181 -14.92 -9.04 0.01
N LEU A 182 -14.64 -8.48 1.19
CA LEU A 182 -15.11 -8.99 2.48
C LEU A 182 -16.39 -8.32 2.97
N VAL A 183 -16.48 -6.99 2.85
CA VAL A 183 -17.52 -6.19 3.50
C VAL A 183 -18.69 -5.94 2.57
N ARG A 184 -18.42 -5.38 1.39
CA ARG A 184 -19.43 -5.07 0.38
C ARG A 184 -19.01 -5.68 -0.97
N PRO A 185 -19.24 -6.99 -1.19
CA PRO A 185 -18.79 -7.68 -2.38
C PRO A 185 -19.18 -6.96 -3.66
N SER A 186 -18.17 -6.58 -4.41
CA SER A 186 -18.31 -6.14 -5.78
C SER A 186 -17.05 -6.60 -6.49
N PRO A 187 -17.05 -7.79 -7.11
CA PRO A 187 -15.85 -8.39 -7.68
C PRO A 187 -15.18 -7.46 -8.69
N PHE A 188 -15.94 -6.80 -9.55
CA PHE A 188 -15.43 -5.81 -10.51
C PHE A 188 -14.76 -4.61 -9.82
N VAL A 189 -15.39 -4.02 -8.80
CA VAL A 189 -14.82 -2.87 -8.07
C VAL A 189 -13.61 -3.30 -7.23
N ALA A 190 -13.64 -4.49 -6.63
CA ALA A 190 -12.48 -5.07 -5.97
C ALA A 190 -11.33 -5.29 -6.95
N GLY A 191 -11.62 -5.77 -8.16
CA GLY A 191 -10.66 -5.91 -9.25
C GLY A 191 -10.07 -4.56 -9.69
N ALA A 192 -10.88 -3.50 -9.74
CA ALA A 192 -10.41 -2.15 -10.04
C ALA A 192 -9.41 -1.62 -9.01
N PHE A 193 -9.73 -1.75 -7.72
CA PHE A 193 -8.82 -1.34 -6.65
C PHE A 193 -7.59 -2.26 -6.54
N PHE A 194 -7.76 -3.56 -6.81
CA PHE A 194 -6.63 -4.47 -6.90
C PHE A 194 -5.70 -4.09 -8.07
N THR A 195 -6.27 -3.62 -9.19
CA THR A 195 -5.51 -3.10 -10.33
C THR A 195 -4.72 -1.86 -9.97
N LEU A 196 -5.29 -0.94 -9.20
CA LEU A 196 -4.56 0.18 -8.62
C LEU A 196 -3.39 -0.31 -7.74
N ALA A 197 -3.64 -1.34 -6.93
CA ALA A 197 -2.64 -1.88 -6.03
C ALA A 197 -1.44 -2.49 -6.75
N PHE A 198 -1.64 -3.56 -7.53
CA PHE A 198 -0.51 -4.22 -8.20
C PHE A 198 0.08 -3.38 -9.33
N GLY A 199 -0.71 -2.47 -9.90
CA GLY A 199 -0.23 -1.52 -10.89
C GLY A 199 0.84 -0.59 -10.35
N ASN A 200 0.79 -0.26 -9.05
CA ASN A 200 1.81 0.54 -8.38
C ASN A 200 2.93 -0.32 -7.75
N ARG A 201 2.64 -1.58 -7.38
CA ARG A 201 3.58 -2.53 -6.79
C ARG A 201 3.34 -3.95 -7.31
N THR A 202 4.15 -4.38 -8.28
CA THR A 202 3.93 -5.62 -9.05
C THR A 202 3.94 -6.88 -8.20
N GLU A 203 4.64 -6.88 -7.06
CA GLU A 203 4.71 -7.97 -6.10
C GLU A 203 3.34 -8.32 -5.52
N LEU A 204 2.41 -7.35 -5.49
CA LEU A 204 1.04 -7.56 -5.02
C LEU A 204 0.21 -8.47 -5.92
N LEU A 205 0.64 -8.73 -7.16
CA LEU A 205 0.02 -9.74 -8.00
C LEU A 205 0.00 -11.12 -7.33
N LEU A 206 0.99 -11.42 -6.48
CA LEU A 206 1.07 -12.65 -5.68
C LEU A 206 -0.08 -12.79 -4.68
N THR A 207 -0.77 -11.70 -4.35
CA THR A 207 -1.92 -11.74 -3.44
C THR A 207 -3.24 -11.99 -4.16
N ALA A 208 -3.29 -11.95 -5.50
CA ALA A 208 -4.51 -12.18 -6.29
C ALA A 208 -5.22 -13.52 -5.95
N PRO A 209 -4.51 -14.66 -5.78
CA PRO A 209 -5.15 -15.92 -5.41
C PRO A 209 -5.89 -15.84 -4.07
N PHE A 210 -5.44 -15.00 -3.12
CA PHE A 210 -6.10 -14.83 -1.83
C PHE A 210 -7.43 -14.09 -1.97
N TYR A 211 -7.52 -13.05 -2.81
CA TYR A 211 -8.79 -12.39 -3.11
C TYR A 211 -9.80 -13.36 -3.74
N LEU A 212 -9.36 -14.14 -4.74
CA LEU A 212 -10.19 -15.17 -5.38
C LEU A 212 -10.65 -16.24 -4.38
N TYR A 213 -9.78 -16.67 -3.47
CA TYR A 213 -10.13 -17.60 -2.40
C TYR A 213 -11.16 -17.01 -1.43
N LEU A 214 -11.02 -15.76 -1.01
CA LEU A 214 -11.97 -15.09 -0.09
C LEU A 214 -13.35 -14.98 -0.72
N PHE A 215 -13.41 -14.65 -2.01
CA PHE A 215 -14.62 -14.65 -2.81
C PHE A 215 -15.24 -16.05 -2.92
N TRP A 216 -14.44 -17.08 -3.19
CA TRP A 216 -14.90 -18.47 -3.26
C TRP A 216 -15.47 -18.94 -1.91
N ARG A 217 -14.76 -18.68 -0.81
CA ARG A 217 -15.15 -19.10 0.55
C ARG A 217 -16.56 -18.62 0.89
N ARG A 218 -16.90 -17.39 0.50
CA ARG A 218 -18.23 -16.80 0.71
C ARG A 218 -19.34 -17.51 -0.07
N SER A 219 -19.09 -17.86 -1.33
CA SER A 219 -20.06 -18.56 -2.19
C SER A 219 -20.42 -19.97 -1.65
N ASN A 220 -19.47 -20.62 -0.96
CA ASN A 220 -19.65 -21.96 -0.40
C ASN A 220 -20.63 -22.02 0.80
N GLU A 221 -20.88 -20.93 1.53
CA GLU A 221 -21.78 -20.94 2.70
C GLU A 221 -23.24 -21.28 2.31
N ASN A 222 -23.60 -21.15 1.04
CA ASN A 222 -24.95 -21.41 0.53
C ASN A 222 -25.16 -22.81 -0.12
N THR A 223 -24.18 -23.73 -0.05
CA THR A 223 -24.23 -25.00 -0.81
C THR A 223 -23.97 -26.25 0.04
N ALA A 224 -24.63 -26.37 1.19
CA ALA A 224 -24.61 -27.61 1.98
C ALA A 224 -25.66 -28.60 1.44
N GLY A 225 -25.24 -29.80 1.00
CA GLY A 225 -26.15 -30.94 0.73
C GLY A 225 -26.04 -31.67 -0.62
N GLN A 226 -25.12 -31.32 -1.52
CA GLN A 226 -25.05 -31.96 -2.86
C GLN A 226 -23.88 -32.97 -3.04
N SER A 227 -23.91 -33.78 -4.10
CA SER A 227 -22.81 -34.69 -4.48
C SER A 227 -21.53 -33.95 -4.92
N ARG A 228 -20.34 -34.48 -4.57
CA ARG A 228 -19.00 -33.86 -4.76
C ARG A 228 -18.74 -33.37 -6.19
N THR A 229 -19.18 -34.11 -7.21
CA THR A 229 -18.93 -33.80 -8.63
C THR A 229 -19.89 -32.74 -9.19
N ALA A 230 -21.16 -32.78 -8.77
CA ALA A 230 -22.16 -31.77 -9.11
C ALA A 230 -21.84 -30.43 -8.42
N GLN A 231 -21.34 -30.48 -7.18
CA GLN A 231 -20.84 -29.32 -6.46
C GLN A 231 -19.71 -28.61 -7.20
N VAL A 232 -18.72 -29.34 -7.75
CA VAL A 232 -17.59 -28.70 -8.44
C VAL A 232 -18.03 -27.99 -9.72
N LYS A 233 -18.87 -28.62 -10.55
CA LYS A 233 -19.40 -27.98 -11.77
C LYS A 233 -20.31 -26.78 -11.46
N GLN A 234 -21.18 -26.90 -10.47
CA GLN A 234 -22.04 -25.80 -10.05
C GLN A 234 -21.23 -24.65 -9.42
N ARG A 235 -20.21 -24.95 -8.60
CA ARG A 235 -19.29 -23.95 -8.03
C ARG A 235 -18.53 -23.19 -9.10
N LEU A 236 -17.97 -23.88 -10.09
CA LEU A 236 -17.27 -23.23 -11.20
C LEU A 236 -18.20 -22.32 -12.00
N ARG A 237 -19.43 -22.76 -12.29
CA ARG A 237 -20.41 -21.96 -13.03
C ARG A 237 -20.89 -20.73 -12.25
N VAL A 238 -21.10 -20.85 -10.94
CA VAL A 238 -21.56 -19.75 -10.08
C VAL A 238 -20.44 -18.76 -9.80
N ASN A 239 -19.19 -19.22 -9.65
CA ASN A 239 -18.05 -18.36 -9.34
C ASN A 239 -17.37 -17.79 -10.60
N ALA A 240 -17.62 -18.32 -11.80
CA ALA A 240 -17.00 -17.83 -13.03
C ALA A 240 -17.27 -16.34 -13.30
N PRO A 241 -18.52 -15.81 -13.21
CA PRO A 241 -18.76 -14.37 -13.40
C PRO A 241 -17.96 -13.51 -12.42
N MET A 242 -17.90 -13.92 -11.16
CA MET A 242 -17.15 -13.23 -10.11
C MET A 242 -15.64 -13.22 -10.37
N VAL A 243 -15.08 -14.35 -10.84
CA VAL A 243 -13.66 -14.44 -11.21
C VAL A 243 -13.37 -13.56 -12.42
N ILE A 244 -14.23 -13.59 -13.45
CA ILE A 244 -14.09 -12.76 -14.65
C ILE A 244 -14.16 -11.28 -14.27
N ASP A 245 -15.17 -10.88 -13.51
CA ASP A 245 -15.37 -9.50 -13.06
C ASP A 245 -14.15 -8.99 -12.29
N PHE A 246 -13.62 -9.78 -11.35
CA PHE A 246 -12.42 -9.42 -10.58
C PHE A 246 -11.17 -9.33 -11.46
N LEU A 247 -10.97 -10.28 -12.38
CA LEU A 247 -9.77 -10.37 -13.20
C LEU A 247 -9.78 -9.48 -14.44
N THR A 248 -10.92 -8.90 -14.82
CA THR A 248 -11.05 -8.09 -16.04
C THR A 248 -10.01 -6.97 -16.07
N LEU A 249 -10.02 -6.07 -15.07
CA LEU A 249 -9.09 -4.95 -15.03
C LEU A 249 -7.63 -5.36 -14.74
N PRO A 250 -7.36 -6.30 -13.82
CA PRO A 250 -6.00 -6.77 -13.58
C PRO A 250 -5.34 -7.41 -14.81
N VAL A 251 -6.06 -8.27 -15.52
CA VAL A 251 -5.53 -8.91 -16.72
C VAL A 251 -5.35 -7.88 -17.83
N THR A 252 -6.28 -6.95 -18.01
CA THR A 252 -6.11 -5.84 -18.97
C THR A 252 -4.85 -5.03 -18.67
N LEU A 253 -4.62 -4.62 -17.42
CA LEU A 253 -3.42 -3.86 -17.07
C LEU A 253 -2.14 -4.69 -17.26
N ALA A 254 -2.15 -5.99 -16.94
CA ALA A 254 -1.00 -6.86 -17.16
C ALA A 254 -0.63 -6.96 -18.65
N LEU A 255 -1.64 -7.14 -19.53
CA LEU A 255 -1.44 -7.18 -20.98
C LEU A 255 -0.94 -5.84 -21.52
N LEU A 256 -1.51 -4.72 -21.05
CA LEU A 256 -1.05 -3.38 -21.44
C LEU A 256 0.38 -3.11 -20.93
N THR A 257 0.75 -3.60 -19.75
CA THR A 257 2.10 -3.49 -19.21
C THR A 257 3.09 -4.28 -20.07
N ALA A 258 2.72 -5.49 -20.50
CA ALA A 258 3.54 -6.28 -21.43
C ALA A 258 3.74 -5.55 -22.76
N ALA A 259 2.67 -4.97 -23.33
CA ALA A 259 2.75 -4.16 -24.55
C ALA A 259 3.61 -2.91 -24.36
N TYR A 260 3.48 -2.22 -23.23
CA TYR A 260 4.26 -1.05 -22.86
C TYR A 260 5.75 -1.38 -22.72
N ASN A 261 6.09 -2.49 -22.07
CA ASN A 261 7.48 -2.96 -21.95
C ASN A 261 8.05 -3.34 -23.32
N PHE A 262 7.27 -4.05 -24.16
CA PHE A 262 7.69 -4.39 -25.51
C PHE A 262 7.95 -3.16 -26.38
N ALA A 263 7.13 -2.12 -26.25
CA ALA A 263 7.32 -0.86 -26.98
C ALA A 263 8.57 -0.07 -26.53
N ARG A 264 9.03 -0.24 -25.28
CA ARG A 264 10.20 0.46 -24.73
C ARG A 264 11.51 -0.29 -24.88
N PHE A 265 11.49 -1.59 -24.60
CA PHE A 265 12.69 -2.43 -24.44
C PHE A 265 12.69 -3.66 -25.36
N HIS A 266 11.71 -3.78 -26.27
CA HIS A 266 11.53 -4.94 -27.15
C HIS A 266 11.42 -6.29 -26.40
N SER A 267 11.02 -6.25 -25.13
CA SER A 267 10.80 -7.42 -24.28
C SER A 267 9.58 -7.19 -23.38
N ILE A 268 8.70 -8.19 -23.28
CA ILE A 268 7.51 -8.12 -22.40
C ILE A 268 7.86 -8.32 -20.91
N PHE A 269 9.02 -8.92 -20.62
CA PHE A 269 9.47 -9.23 -19.26
C PHE A 269 10.49 -8.24 -18.71
N ASP A 270 10.98 -7.33 -19.55
CA ASP A 270 11.95 -6.33 -19.15
C ASP A 270 11.25 -5.08 -18.62
N PHE A 271 11.43 -4.81 -17.34
CA PHE A 271 10.88 -3.62 -16.66
C PHE A 271 11.81 -2.41 -16.73
N GLY A 272 13.02 -2.56 -17.26
CA GLY A 272 13.94 -1.45 -17.46
C GLY A 272 14.97 -1.25 -16.35
N TYR A 273 14.80 -1.86 -15.17
CA TYR A 273 15.55 -1.49 -13.97
C TYR A 273 17.08 -1.63 -14.12
N PHE A 274 17.56 -2.67 -14.80
CA PHE A 274 19.00 -2.84 -15.06
C PHE A 274 19.57 -1.98 -16.19
N HIS A 275 18.72 -1.27 -16.92
CA HIS A 275 19.15 -0.29 -17.91
C HIS A 275 19.32 1.11 -17.32
N ILE A 276 19.00 1.30 -16.02
CA ILE A 276 19.34 2.55 -15.32
C ILE A 276 20.88 2.63 -15.27
N PRO A 277 21.48 3.76 -15.69
CA PRO A 277 22.94 3.94 -15.63
C PRO A 277 23.47 3.71 -14.21
N GLU A 278 24.63 3.06 -14.10
CA GLU A 278 25.37 2.82 -12.84
C GLU A 278 24.68 1.88 -11.82
N VAL A 279 23.35 1.73 -11.88
CA VAL A 279 22.60 0.85 -10.97
C VAL A 279 23.09 -0.59 -11.05
N ARG A 280 23.42 -1.11 -12.23
CA ARG A 280 23.94 -2.48 -12.36
C ARG A 280 25.29 -2.68 -11.65
N ASP A 281 26.08 -1.62 -11.53
CA ASP A 281 27.45 -1.67 -11.00
C ASP A 281 27.49 -1.53 -9.47
N GLU A 282 26.35 -1.23 -8.85
CA GLU A 282 26.22 -1.14 -7.40
C GLU A 282 26.48 -2.50 -6.71
N PRO A 283 27.25 -2.54 -5.60
CA PRO A 283 27.67 -3.79 -4.97
C PRO A 283 26.51 -4.71 -4.56
N TRP A 284 25.37 -4.14 -4.18
CA TRP A 284 24.20 -4.90 -3.73
C TRP A 284 23.44 -5.61 -4.87
N TYR A 285 23.76 -5.32 -6.14
CA TYR A 285 23.17 -5.99 -7.29
C TYR A 285 24.11 -7.00 -7.96
N GLU A 286 25.26 -7.32 -7.36
CA GLU A 286 26.21 -8.33 -7.85
C GLU A 286 25.53 -9.69 -8.13
N HIS A 287 24.57 -10.08 -7.27
CA HIS A 287 23.82 -11.33 -7.41
C HIS A 287 22.46 -11.18 -8.09
N GLY A 288 22.22 -10.05 -8.77
CA GLY A 288 20.97 -9.73 -9.45
C GLY A 288 19.98 -8.92 -8.59
N LEU A 289 18.88 -8.47 -9.22
CA LEU A 289 17.87 -7.60 -8.60
C LEU A 289 17.03 -8.36 -7.57
N PHE A 290 16.79 -9.65 -7.83
CA PHE A 290 16.17 -10.58 -6.90
C PHE A 290 17.12 -11.75 -6.64
N SER A 291 17.62 -11.84 -5.41
CA SER A 291 18.59 -12.84 -4.99
C SER A 291 18.33 -13.33 -3.57
N LEU A 292 18.51 -14.62 -3.35
CA LEU A 292 18.50 -15.19 -1.99
C LEU A 292 19.64 -14.65 -1.13
N HIS A 293 20.73 -14.16 -1.75
CA HIS A 293 21.85 -13.54 -1.05
C HIS A 293 21.43 -12.27 -0.29
N SER A 294 20.39 -11.58 -0.75
CA SER A 294 19.92 -10.32 -0.15
C SER A 294 19.04 -10.54 1.09
N ILE A 295 18.58 -11.77 1.33
CA ILE A 295 17.66 -12.10 2.43
C ILE A 295 18.24 -11.72 3.80
N PRO A 296 19.47 -12.11 4.18
CA PRO A 296 20.00 -11.79 5.51
C PRO A 296 20.04 -10.29 5.80
N TRP A 297 20.41 -9.48 4.80
CA TRP A 297 20.47 -8.02 4.94
C TRP A 297 19.08 -7.42 5.11
N ASN A 298 18.12 -7.81 4.27
CA ASN A 298 16.74 -7.36 4.37
C ASN A 298 16.05 -7.79 5.67
N VAL A 299 16.28 -9.03 6.12
CA VAL A 299 15.78 -9.54 7.41
C VAL A 299 16.32 -8.69 8.55
N ASN A 300 17.63 -8.42 8.56
CA ASN A 300 18.25 -7.57 9.56
C ASN A 300 17.63 -6.17 9.58
N LYS A 301 17.51 -5.51 8.43
CA LYS A 301 16.91 -4.17 8.32
C LYS A 301 15.44 -4.13 8.71
N MET A 302 14.65 -5.12 8.32
CA MET A 302 13.22 -5.17 8.59
C MET A 302 12.88 -5.54 10.03
N LEU A 303 13.62 -6.45 10.66
CA LEU A 303 13.22 -7.02 11.96
C LEU A 303 14.12 -6.58 13.12
N PHE A 304 15.41 -6.35 12.90
CA PHE A 304 16.40 -6.28 13.98
C PHE A 304 17.14 -4.94 14.10
N GLU A 305 17.29 -4.20 13.01
CA GLU A 305 18.00 -2.92 13.02
C GLU A 305 17.33 -1.93 14.00
N GLY A 306 18.10 -1.49 14.98
CA GLY A 306 17.68 -0.55 16.02
C GLY A 306 17.71 0.90 15.58
N PHE A 307 17.46 1.79 16.55
CA PHE A 307 17.68 3.22 16.40
C PHE A 307 19.15 3.54 16.72
N ARG A 308 19.61 4.71 16.33
CA ARG A 308 20.96 5.20 16.65
C ARG A 308 20.88 6.17 17.81
N ASP A 309 21.89 6.16 18.67
CA ASP A 309 22.04 7.20 19.68
C ASP A 309 22.44 8.52 19.02
N ASP A 310 21.90 9.62 19.52
CA ASP A 310 22.19 10.97 19.06
C ASP A 310 22.50 11.87 20.27
N PRO A 311 23.54 12.70 20.25
CA PRO A 311 23.85 13.57 21.38
C PRO A 311 22.79 14.66 21.60
N ASP A 312 22.02 15.01 20.57
CA ASP A 312 21.06 16.10 20.63
C ASP A 312 19.62 15.58 20.70
N PHE A 313 18.74 16.29 21.41
CA PHE A 313 17.30 15.95 21.49
C PHE A 313 16.72 15.65 20.09
N PRO A 314 16.03 14.49 19.87
CA PRO A 314 15.40 13.62 20.86
C PRO A 314 16.31 12.53 21.46
N PHE A 315 17.63 12.68 21.30
CA PHE A 315 18.69 11.78 21.80
C PHE A 315 18.78 10.43 21.08
N PHE A 316 18.04 10.30 19.98
CA PHE A 316 18.16 9.18 19.05
C PHE A 316 17.85 9.67 17.64
N SER A 317 18.42 8.98 16.66
CA SER A 317 18.15 9.19 15.24
C SER A 317 17.82 7.87 14.56
N PHE A 318 17.36 7.95 13.31
CA PHE A 318 16.94 6.78 12.56
C PHE A 318 17.91 6.55 11.39
N PRO A 319 18.35 5.30 11.15
CA PRO A 319 19.11 4.98 9.95
C PRO A 319 18.31 5.34 8.68
N PRO A 320 18.88 6.08 7.72
CA PRO A 320 18.20 6.48 6.49
C PRO A 320 17.96 5.32 5.50
N PHE A 321 18.58 4.15 5.75
CA PHE A 321 18.36 2.91 5.02
C PHE A 321 17.35 1.98 5.71
N GLY A 322 16.62 2.49 6.70
CA GLY A 322 15.55 1.77 7.39
C GLY A 322 15.98 1.12 8.71
N CYS A 323 14.97 0.79 9.49
CA CYS A 323 15.05 0.18 10.82
C CYS A 323 13.83 -0.73 11.06
N SER A 324 13.85 -1.50 12.15
CA SER A 324 12.85 -2.52 12.44
C SER A 324 11.41 -2.02 12.40
N ILE A 325 10.53 -2.74 11.71
CA ILE A 325 9.09 -2.44 11.65
C ILE A 325 8.40 -2.61 13.00
N LEU A 326 8.91 -3.50 13.85
CA LEU A 326 8.34 -3.78 15.17
C LEU A 326 8.76 -2.71 16.19
N LEU A 327 10.01 -2.24 16.10
CA LEU A 327 10.49 -1.14 16.94
C LEU A 327 9.86 0.19 16.51
N SER A 328 9.71 0.44 15.21
CA SER A 328 9.06 1.64 14.70
C SER A 328 7.55 1.67 14.98
N SER A 329 6.91 0.50 15.09
CA SER A 329 5.46 0.37 15.27
C SER A 329 5.09 -0.69 16.33
N PRO A 330 5.32 -0.43 17.64
CA PRO A 330 5.11 -1.45 18.68
C PRO A 330 3.72 -2.08 18.77
N LEU A 331 2.66 -1.44 18.27
CA LEU A 331 1.34 -2.09 18.17
C LEU A 331 1.38 -3.38 17.31
N LEU A 332 2.34 -3.52 16.39
CA LEU A 332 2.50 -4.73 15.57
C LEU A 332 2.88 -5.97 16.39
N PHE A 333 3.39 -5.84 17.61
CA PHE A 333 3.55 -7.00 18.50
C PHE A 333 2.23 -7.72 18.77
N LEU A 334 1.09 -7.04 18.60
CA LEU A 334 -0.23 -7.64 18.78
C LEU A 334 -0.65 -8.56 17.63
N LEU A 335 0.08 -8.59 16.52
CA LEU A 335 -0.15 -9.53 15.43
C LEU A 335 -0.04 -10.99 15.89
N PHE A 336 0.82 -11.25 16.89
CA PHE A 336 1.13 -12.60 17.39
C PHE A 336 0.15 -13.15 18.43
N ARG A 337 -0.91 -12.41 18.78
CA ARG A 337 -2.00 -12.93 19.63
C ARG A 337 -2.83 -13.99 18.86
N ALA A 338 -3.79 -14.64 19.52
CA ALA A 338 -4.65 -15.66 18.91
C ALA A 338 -5.36 -15.15 17.63
N VAL A 339 -5.24 -15.93 16.55
CA VAL A 339 -5.63 -15.47 15.22
C VAL A 339 -7.08 -15.81 14.91
N GLY A 340 -7.85 -14.82 14.45
CA GLY A 340 -9.24 -15.00 14.05
C GLY A 340 -9.43 -15.68 12.69
N THR A 341 -10.67 -15.60 12.19
CA THR A 341 -11.17 -16.31 10.99
C THR A 341 -10.35 -16.13 9.69
N TYR A 342 -9.66 -14.99 9.55
CA TYR A 342 -8.80 -14.67 8.38
C TYR A 342 -7.31 -14.77 8.70
N GLY A 343 -6.98 -15.41 9.83
CA GLY A 343 -5.63 -15.47 10.35
C GLY A 343 -4.64 -16.19 9.47
N ALA A 344 -4.93 -17.44 9.13
CA ALA A 344 -4.06 -18.27 8.32
C ALA A 344 -3.78 -17.63 6.96
N ILE A 345 -4.82 -17.16 6.26
CA ILE A 345 -4.66 -16.54 4.93
C ILE A 345 -3.84 -15.25 5.00
N SER A 346 -4.04 -14.43 6.03
CA SER A 346 -3.28 -13.19 6.17
C SER A 346 -1.80 -13.45 6.48
N TRP A 347 -1.50 -14.43 7.34
CA TRP A 347 -0.10 -14.83 7.60
C TRP A 347 0.58 -15.45 6.38
N ILE A 348 -0.13 -16.27 5.60
CA ILE A 348 0.40 -16.81 4.34
C ILE A 348 0.68 -15.68 3.34
N ALA A 349 -0.25 -14.73 3.18
CA ALA A 349 -0.06 -13.57 2.31
C ALA A 349 1.15 -12.72 2.75
N ILE A 350 1.25 -12.42 4.05
CA ILE A 350 2.39 -11.71 4.63
C ILE A 350 3.69 -12.48 4.37
N GLY A 351 3.71 -13.80 4.59
CA GLY A 351 4.90 -14.62 4.39
C GLY A 351 5.38 -14.65 2.94
N ILE A 352 4.48 -14.83 1.97
CA ILE A 352 4.83 -14.84 0.54
C ILE A 352 5.35 -13.48 0.09
N VAL A 353 4.65 -12.39 0.43
CA VAL A 353 5.07 -11.04 0.01
C VAL A 353 6.39 -10.67 0.70
N THR A 354 6.54 -10.94 2.00
CA THR A 354 7.78 -10.69 2.75
C THR A 354 8.96 -11.45 2.15
N PHE A 355 8.77 -12.71 1.75
CA PHE A 355 9.82 -13.49 1.09
C PHE A 355 10.32 -12.81 -0.18
N VAL A 356 9.41 -12.32 -1.03
CA VAL A 356 9.80 -11.60 -2.26
C VAL A 356 10.48 -10.27 -1.97
N LEU A 357 10.00 -9.53 -0.96
CA LEU A 357 10.67 -8.29 -0.52
C LEU A 357 12.09 -8.57 -0.02
N TRP A 358 12.30 -9.65 0.73
CA TRP A 358 13.64 -10.02 1.22
C TRP A 358 14.60 -10.49 0.13
N CYS A 359 14.06 -11.02 -0.97
CA CYS A 359 14.87 -11.33 -2.15
C CYS A 359 15.36 -10.08 -2.88
N HIS A 360 14.80 -8.88 -2.64
CA HIS A 360 15.22 -7.68 -3.37
C HIS A 360 16.66 -7.28 -3.01
N GLY A 361 17.47 -6.94 -4.02
CA GLY A 361 18.90 -6.63 -3.91
C GLY A 361 19.26 -5.61 -2.83
N ASN A 362 18.42 -4.58 -2.69
CA ASN A 362 18.56 -3.49 -1.74
C ASN A 362 17.31 -3.35 -0.84
N PRO A 363 17.43 -3.14 0.49
CA PRO A 363 16.30 -2.90 1.40
C PRO A 363 15.53 -1.60 1.14
N GLY A 364 16.04 -0.71 0.27
CA GLY A 364 15.45 0.55 -0.15
C GLY A 364 16.39 1.73 0.07
N GLY A 365 16.34 2.70 -0.85
CA GLY A 365 17.00 3.99 -0.71
C GLY A 365 16.11 5.03 -0.02
N TRP A 366 16.74 5.89 0.79
CA TRP A 366 16.15 7.00 1.54
C TRP A 366 14.74 6.74 2.12
N GLN A 367 14.73 6.13 3.30
CA GLN A 367 13.50 5.63 3.93
C GLN A 367 13.53 5.70 5.45
N PHE A 368 12.33 5.76 6.03
CA PHE A 368 12.12 5.47 7.45
C PHE A 368 11.55 4.05 7.63
N SER A 369 12.13 3.27 8.54
CA SER A 369 11.81 1.84 8.69
C SER A 369 11.94 1.06 7.36
N TYR A 370 11.31 -0.09 7.24
CA TYR A 370 11.34 -0.89 6.00
C TYR A 370 10.19 -0.47 5.08
N ARG A 371 10.41 0.55 4.23
CA ARG A 371 9.38 1.21 3.40
C ARG A 371 8.59 0.21 2.54
N TYR A 372 9.25 -0.80 1.98
CA TYR A 372 8.57 -1.81 1.17
C TYR A 372 7.51 -2.59 1.93
N ALA A 373 7.62 -2.75 3.26
CA ALA A 373 6.62 -3.43 4.07
C ALA A 373 5.29 -2.65 4.20
N MET A 374 5.16 -1.43 3.66
CA MET A 374 3.88 -0.72 3.64
C MET A 374 2.76 -1.57 3.02
N ILE A 375 3.06 -2.33 1.96
CA ILE A 375 2.09 -3.21 1.29
C ILE A 375 1.70 -4.45 2.14
N LEU A 376 2.37 -4.68 3.27
CA LEU A 376 1.96 -5.73 4.22
C LEU A 376 0.88 -5.22 5.18
N LEU A 377 0.73 -3.90 5.33
CA LEU A 377 -0.18 -3.28 6.32
C LEU A 377 -1.65 -3.67 6.13
N PRO A 378 -2.21 -3.79 4.91
CA PRO A 378 -3.58 -4.26 4.73
C PRO A 378 -3.82 -5.67 5.29
N TRP A 379 -2.86 -6.59 5.12
CA TRP A 379 -2.94 -7.95 5.66
C TRP A 379 -2.67 -8.01 7.16
N MET A 380 -1.69 -7.26 7.66
CA MET A 380 -1.45 -7.08 9.09
C MET A 380 -2.68 -6.48 9.78
N PHE A 381 -3.38 -5.56 9.11
CA PHE A 381 -4.61 -4.97 9.60
C PHE A 381 -5.75 -6.00 9.68
N LEU A 382 -5.86 -6.94 8.74
CA LEU A 382 -6.81 -8.06 8.86
C LEU A 382 -6.50 -8.93 10.08
N LEU A 383 -5.23 -9.14 10.41
CA LEU A 383 -4.84 -9.83 11.64
C LEU A 383 -5.25 -9.02 12.89
N LEU A 384 -4.92 -7.73 12.97
CA LEU A 384 -5.27 -6.89 14.12
C LEU A 384 -6.79 -6.71 14.28
N THR A 385 -7.52 -6.63 13.17
CA THR A 385 -8.97 -6.63 13.19
C THR A 385 -9.56 -8.00 13.47
N GLY A 386 -8.81 -9.09 13.26
CA GLY A 386 -9.15 -10.47 13.56
C GLY A 386 -8.77 -10.92 14.98
N ASN A 387 -8.08 -10.08 15.76
CA ASN A 387 -7.39 -10.46 16.97
C ASN A 387 -7.67 -9.49 18.13
N GLY A 388 -7.73 -10.02 19.35
CA GLY A 388 -7.80 -9.23 20.58
C GLY A 388 -9.19 -9.07 21.21
N PRO A 389 -9.22 -8.42 22.40
CA PRO A 389 -10.39 -8.37 23.26
C PRO A 389 -11.55 -7.52 22.68
N PRO A 390 -12.79 -7.74 23.16
CA PRO A 390 -13.98 -7.04 22.66
C PRO A 390 -13.96 -5.53 22.92
N LYS A 391 -13.25 -5.10 23.97
CA LYS A 391 -13.01 -3.69 24.32
C LYS A 391 -11.53 -3.38 24.17
N THR A 392 -11.21 -2.14 23.78
CA THR A 392 -9.84 -1.65 23.74
C THR A 392 -9.23 -1.68 25.14
N THR A 393 -8.02 -2.24 25.27
CA THR A 393 -7.31 -2.30 26.55
C THR A 393 -6.31 -1.17 26.69
N VAL A 394 -5.88 -0.90 27.93
CA VAL A 394 -4.82 0.07 28.23
C VAL A 394 -3.53 -0.29 27.48
N ILE A 395 -3.19 -1.58 27.39
CA ILE A 395 -2.01 -2.05 26.64
C ILE A 395 -2.10 -1.65 25.16
N GLU A 396 -3.26 -1.84 24.52
CA GLU A 396 -3.45 -1.46 23.11
C GLU A 396 -3.35 0.05 22.90
N ILE A 397 -3.91 0.84 23.83
CA ILE A 397 -3.81 2.31 23.78
C ILE A 397 -2.35 2.74 23.98
N SER A 398 -1.64 2.19 24.97
CA SER A 398 -0.24 2.52 25.24
C SER A 398 0.65 2.18 24.05
N LEU A 399 0.52 0.99 23.48
CA LEU A 399 1.29 0.60 22.29
C LEU A 399 0.99 1.50 21.09
N PHE A 400 -0.28 1.86 20.88
CA PHE A 400 -0.68 2.76 19.81
C PHE A 400 -0.11 4.17 20.01
N THR A 401 -0.16 4.71 21.22
CA THR A 401 0.43 6.02 21.57
C THR A 401 1.94 6.02 21.36
N VAL A 402 2.64 4.97 21.78
CA VAL A 402 4.09 4.84 21.56
C VAL A 402 4.40 4.74 20.06
N SER A 403 3.62 3.95 19.30
CA SER A 403 3.74 3.89 17.85
C SER A 403 3.57 5.27 17.21
N ILE A 404 2.55 6.05 17.58
CA ILE A 404 2.36 7.41 17.08
C ILE A 404 3.54 8.30 17.45
N ALA A 405 4.03 8.25 18.69
CA ALA A 405 5.13 9.10 19.14
C ALA A 405 6.41 8.84 18.32
N ILE A 406 6.79 7.57 18.12
CA ILE A 406 7.97 7.20 17.33
C ILE A 406 7.82 7.69 15.87
N ASN A 407 6.65 7.45 15.26
CA ASN A 407 6.41 7.83 13.87
C ASN A 407 6.28 9.35 13.68
N ALA A 408 5.74 10.07 14.67
CA ALA A 408 5.72 11.52 14.68
C ALA A 408 7.14 12.10 14.78
N THR A 409 7.98 11.55 15.66
CA THR A 409 9.39 11.95 15.78
C THR A 409 10.14 11.69 14.47
N ALA A 410 9.95 10.52 13.85
CA ALA A 410 10.54 10.21 12.55
C ALA A 410 10.06 11.19 11.46
N THR A 411 8.76 11.46 11.40
CA THR A 411 8.17 12.41 10.45
C THR A 411 8.74 13.81 10.65
N TRP A 412 8.91 14.25 11.91
CA TRP A 412 9.55 15.53 12.20
C TRP A 412 11.02 15.56 11.74
N LEU A 413 11.82 14.55 12.12
CA LEU A 413 13.24 14.50 11.78
C LEU A 413 13.49 14.46 10.27
N PHE A 414 12.75 13.63 9.53
CA PHE A 414 12.95 13.47 8.08
C PHE A 414 12.36 14.62 7.23
N LEU A 415 11.28 15.26 7.68
CA LEU A 415 10.53 16.20 6.83
C LEU A 415 10.71 17.67 7.22
N TRP A 416 11.17 17.94 8.44
CA TRP A 416 11.21 19.30 9.00
C TRP A 416 12.57 19.69 9.58
N THR A 417 13.56 18.80 9.57
CA THR A 417 14.90 19.08 10.07
C THR A 417 15.96 18.65 9.08
N ASP A 418 17.16 19.24 9.20
CA ASP A 418 18.32 18.87 8.38
C ASP A 418 19.15 17.74 8.99
N ARG A 419 18.66 17.08 10.04
CA ARG A 419 19.41 16.02 10.74
C ARG A 419 19.51 14.72 9.93
N ILE A 420 18.52 14.49 9.07
CA ILE A 420 18.44 13.32 8.22
C ILE A 420 18.16 13.87 6.82
N GLN A 421 19.23 14.11 6.04
CA GLN A 421 19.16 14.62 4.66
C GLN A 421 19.57 13.56 3.62
N PRO A 422 18.89 13.49 2.46
CA PRO A 422 19.32 12.62 1.36
C PRO A 422 20.73 13.04 0.95
N SER A 423 21.65 12.08 0.99
CA SER A 423 23.06 12.27 0.60
C SER A 423 23.24 12.31 -0.91
#